data_AF-A0AAD1KPA3-F1
#
_entry.id   AF-A0AAD1KPA3-F1
#
_cell.length_a   1.000
_cell.length_b   1.000
_cell.length_c   1.000
_cell.angle_alpha   90.00
_cell.angle_beta   90.00
_cell.angle_gamma   90.00
#
_symmetry.space_group_name_H-M   'P 1'
#
loop_
_entity.id
_entity.type
_entity.pdbx_description
1 polymer ?
#
loop_
_entity_poly.entity_id
_entity_poly.type
_entity_poly.pdbx_seq_one_letter_code
_entity_poly.pdbx_strand_id
1 'polypeptide(L)'
;MRAAPKSGIYESVLSRLPAPPTRHPLLDALALRTLRLNCLTDAYAGLWQECFDTSFTSDAWASTDHTVTSLGDVGPSWTPQTPLRRASDRRQALVEIDAIVALMLGVTADQLCTVYRTQFAVLYGYDHDKYTYDTNGRVVPNAVLKVWRKKGDATTRELTHTNEAGNTYVYDLPFQTYDREHDMRVAYAEFERRLETQGTNS
;
A
#
# COMPACT_ATOMS: atom_id res chain seq x y z
N MET A 1 1.35 -20.83 3.22
CA MET A 1 2.65 -21.50 3.51
C MET A 1 2.82 -21.55 5.03
N ARG A 2 2.97 -22.72 5.65
CA ARG A 2 3.35 -22.78 7.08
C ARG A 2 4.75 -22.17 7.21
N ALA A 3 4.93 -21.24 8.15
CA ALA A 3 6.19 -20.55 8.36
C ALA A 3 7.36 -21.55 8.46
N ALA A 4 8.47 -21.23 7.79
CA ALA A 4 9.70 -22.02 7.89
C ALA A 4 10.08 -22.23 9.36
N PRO A 5 10.61 -23.40 9.75
CA PRO A 5 11.08 -23.61 11.11
C PRO A 5 12.16 -22.58 11.46
N LYS A 6 12.23 -22.21 12.75
CA LYS A 6 13.03 -21.12 13.35
C LYS A 6 14.55 -21.09 13.05
N SER A 7 15.11 -21.95 12.20
CA SER A 7 16.55 -22.04 11.96
C SER A 7 17.06 -21.39 10.66
N GLY A 8 16.19 -20.94 9.75
CA GLY A 8 16.64 -20.14 8.59
C GLY A 8 15.68 -20.08 7.42
N ILE A 9 15.85 -19.04 6.58
CA ILE A 9 15.24 -18.91 5.25
C ILE A 9 16.26 -19.43 4.25
N TYR A 10 16.10 -20.68 3.80
CA TYR A 10 16.99 -21.30 2.82
C TYR A 10 16.51 -21.01 1.39
N GLU A 11 17.44 -20.92 0.45
CA GLU A 11 17.13 -20.75 -0.98
C GLU A 11 16.12 -21.80 -1.49
N SER A 12 16.28 -23.05 -1.06
CA SER A 12 15.35 -24.13 -1.41
C SER A 12 13.91 -23.94 -0.91
N VAL A 13 13.71 -23.11 0.12
CA VAL A 13 12.39 -22.67 0.58
C VAL A 13 11.88 -21.53 -0.29
N LEU A 14 12.76 -20.60 -0.67
CA LEU A 14 12.44 -19.49 -1.59
C LEU A 14 12.05 -20.00 -2.97
N SER A 15 12.73 -21.02 -3.51
CA SER A 15 12.42 -21.61 -4.82
C SER A 15 11.05 -22.30 -4.89
N ARG A 16 10.38 -22.52 -3.74
CA ARG A 16 9.03 -23.09 -3.67
C ARG A 16 7.94 -22.02 -3.58
N LEU A 17 8.32 -20.75 -3.43
CA LEU A 17 7.37 -19.65 -3.53
C LEU A 17 6.97 -19.50 -5.01
N PRO A 18 5.68 -19.31 -5.31
CA PRO A 18 5.30 -18.80 -6.62
C PRO A 18 5.99 -17.45 -6.80
N ALA A 19 7.03 -17.42 -7.64
CA ALA A 19 7.75 -16.21 -7.99
C ALA A 19 7.16 -15.66 -9.29
N PRO A 20 6.86 -14.35 -9.37
CA PRO A 20 6.49 -13.75 -10.63
C PRO A 20 7.61 -13.95 -11.67
N PRO A 21 7.30 -14.02 -12.97
CA PRO A 21 8.32 -14.09 -14.00
C PRO A 21 9.30 -12.92 -13.88
N THR A 22 10.60 -13.19 -14.01
CA THR A 22 11.67 -12.17 -13.92
C THR A 22 11.61 -11.14 -15.05
N ARG A 23 10.78 -11.38 -16.07
CA ARG A 23 10.50 -10.46 -17.18
C ARG A 23 8.98 -10.35 -17.36
N HIS A 24 8.34 -9.63 -16.45
CA HIS A 24 6.91 -9.34 -16.53
C HIS A 24 6.70 -7.83 -16.74
N PRO A 25 5.76 -7.39 -17.61
CA PRO A 25 5.59 -5.96 -17.89
C PRO A 25 5.17 -5.11 -16.66
N LEU A 26 4.56 -5.73 -15.65
CA LEU A 26 4.24 -5.08 -14.36
C LEU A 26 5.37 -5.10 -13.32
N LEU A 27 6.56 -5.60 -13.65
CA LEU A 27 7.65 -5.74 -12.66
C LEU A 27 8.10 -4.38 -12.13
N ASP A 28 8.18 -3.36 -12.97
CA ASP A 28 8.59 -2.01 -12.55
C ASP A 28 7.54 -1.36 -11.64
N ALA A 29 6.25 -1.55 -11.95
CA ALA A 29 5.15 -1.11 -11.11
C ALA A 29 5.18 -1.78 -9.73
N LEU A 30 5.49 -3.08 -9.67
CA LEU A 30 5.66 -3.83 -8.43
C LEU A 30 6.89 -3.32 -7.65
N ALA A 31 8.02 -3.12 -8.34
CA ALA A 31 9.28 -2.69 -7.76
C ALA A 31 9.16 -1.31 -7.12
N LEU A 32 8.58 -0.33 -7.83
CA LEU A 32 8.40 1.03 -7.33
C LEU A 32 7.63 1.05 -6.00
N ARG A 33 6.45 0.42 -5.96
CA ARG A 33 5.61 0.37 -4.74
C ARG A 33 6.34 -0.33 -3.60
N THR A 34 7.03 -1.43 -3.91
CA THR A 34 7.80 -2.20 -2.93
C THR A 34 8.96 -1.38 -2.35
N LEU A 35 9.75 -0.73 -3.21
CA LEU A 35 10.88 0.11 -2.78
C LEU A 35 10.39 1.28 -1.92
N ARG A 36 9.36 2.02 -2.36
CA ARG A 36 8.86 3.17 -1.60
C ARG A 36 8.23 2.77 -0.26
N LEU A 37 7.76 1.54 -0.10
CA LEU A 37 7.27 1.02 1.18
C LEU A 37 8.39 0.66 2.17
N ASN A 38 9.58 0.28 1.66
CA ASN A 38 10.69 -0.29 2.44
C ASN A 38 11.87 0.68 2.64
N CYS A 39 12.19 1.53 1.66
CA CYS A 39 13.30 2.50 1.73
C CYS A 39 12.94 3.72 2.59
N LEU A 40 12.62 3.51 3.87
CA LEU A 40 12.02 4.52 4.76
C LEU A 40 13.00 5.59 5.28
N THR A 41 14.29 5.27 5.28
CA THR A 41 15.39 6.10 5.77
C THR A 41 16.52 6.17 4.75
N ASP A 42 17.42 7.14 4.94
CA ASP A 42 18.62 7.36 4.14
C ASP A 42 19.59 6.16 4.13
N ALA A 43 19.53 5.31 5.16
CA ALA A 43 20.27 4.04 5.19
C ALA A 43 19.95 3.12 3.98
N TYR A 44 18.79 3.30 3.34
CA TYR A 44 18.39 2.56 2.14
C TYR A 44 18.73 3.28 0.83
N ALA A 45 19.46 4.41 0.87
CA ALA A 45 19.77 5.19 -0.32
C ALA A 45 20.54 4.40 -1.38
N GLY A 46 21.49 3.55 -0.98
CA GLY A 46 22.22 2.67 -1.90
C GLY A 46 21.30 1.69 -2.62
N LEU A 47 20.46 0.97 -1.87
CA LEU A 47 19.46 0.06 -2.45
C LEU A 47 18.48 0.78 -3.39
N TRP A 48 17.99 1.95 -2.97
CA TRP A 48 17.10 2.76 -3.79
C TRP A 48 17.75 3.12 -5.13
N GLN A 49 19.00 3.62 -5.09
CA GLN A 49 19.73 4.02 -6.28
C GLN A 49 20.03 2.83 -7.20
N GLU A 50 20.39 1.67 -6.64
CA GLU A 50 20.67 0.45 -7.41
C GLU A 50 19.42 -0.12 -8.11
N CYS A 51 18.25 0.01 -7.48
CA CYS A 51 17.00 -0.50 -8.03
C CYS A 51 16.18 0.55 -8.79
N PHE A 52 16.60 1.82 -8.81
CA PHE A 52 15.86 2.88 -9.49
C PHE A 52 15.86 2.66 -10.99
N ASP A 53 14.67 2.68 -11.59
CA ASP A 53 14.48 2.72 -13.03
C ASP A 53 13.78 4.03 -13.44
N THR A 54 14.13 4.59 -14.59
CA THR A 54 13.54 5.86 -15.05
C THR A 54 12.05 5.74 -15.36
N SER A 55 11.54 4.54 -15.68
CA SER A 55 10.12 4.26 -15.84
C SER A 55 9.29 4.59 -14.59
N PHE A 56 9.90 4.55 -13.40
CA PHE A 56 9.23 4.87 -12.14
C PHE A 56 8.66 6.30 -12.13
N THR A 57 9.31 7.22 -12.85
CA THR A 57 8.87 8.62 -12.96
C THR A 57 7.59 8.80 -13.77
N SER A 58 7.23 7.80 -14.57
CA SER A 58 6.04 7.80 -15.41
C SER A 58 4.90 6.96 -14.83
N ASP A 59 5.13 6.26 -13.71
CA ASP A 59 4.11 5.45 -13.06
C ASP A 59 3.19 6.31 -12.17
N ALA A 60 1.94 5.88 -12.06
CA ALA A 60 0.88 6.52 -11.29
C ALA A 60 0.05 5.47 -10.54
N TRP A 61 -0.63 5.92 -9.48
CA TRP A 61 -1.61 5.11 -8.78
C TRP A 61 -2.70 4.60 -9.71
N ALA A 62 -3.27 3.45 -9.38
CA ALA A 62 -4.43 2.92 -10.09
C ALA A 62 -5.70 3.70 -9.76
N SER A 63 -5.80 4.22 -8.54
CA SER A 63 -6.78 5.23 -8.13
C SER A 63 -6.13 6.25 -7.21
N THR A 64 -6.54 7.51 -7.34
CA THR A 64 -6.07 8.61 -6.49
C THR A 64 -7.00 8.93 -5.32
N ASP A 65 -8.11 8.20 -5.16
CA ASP A 65 -9.17 8.52 -4.19
C ASP A 65 -8.67 8.57 -2.74
N HIS A 66 -7.62 7.79 -2.43
CA HIS A 66 -7.09 7.62 -1.07
C HIS A 66 -5.61 7.98 -0.94
N THR A 67 -5.05 8.65 -1.96
CA THR A 67 -3.62 8.96 -2.03
C THR A 67 -3.38 10.46 -1.94
N VAL A 68 -2.32 10.85 -1.23
CA VAL A 68 -1.88 12.23 -1.10
C VAL A 68 -0.56 12.44 -1.82
N THR A 69 0.34 11.47 -1.77
CA THR A 69 1.64 11.55 -2.43
C THR A 69 1.57 11.00 -3.85
N SER A 70 2.08 11.76 -4.82
CA SER A 70 2.24 11.27 -6.19
C SER A 70 3.18 10.05 -6.23
N LEU A 71 2.80 9.01 -6.99
CA LEU A 71 3.57 7.77 -7.01
C LEU A 71 4.94 7.93 -7.71
N GLY A 72 4.93 8.57 -8.89
CA GLY A 72 6.10 8.77 -9.73
C GLY A 72 6.92 10.04 -9.42
N ASP A 73 6.56 10.81 -8.40
CA ASP A 73 7.36 11.96 -7.93
C ASP A 73 8.58 11.46 -7.14
N VAL A 74 9.51 10.84 -7.86
CA VAL A 74 10.72 10.21 -7.36
C VAL A 74 11.87 10.43 -8.34
N GLY A 75 13.11 10.30 -7.85
CA GLY A 75 14.31 10.39 -8.66
C GLY A 75 15.35 9.34 -8.25
N PRO A 76 16.51 9.28 -8.94
CA PRO A 76 17.53 8.27 -8.69
C PRO A 76 18.18 8.39 -7.31
N SER A 77 18.16 9.57 -6.71
CA SER A 77 18.63 9.80 -5.35
C SER A 77 17.49 9.68 -4.35
N TRP A 78 17.73 8.99 -3.24
CA TRP A 78 16.79 8.94 -2.14
C TRP A 78 16.66 10.33 -1.50
N THR A 79 15.43 10.74 -1.22
CA THR A 79 15.09 11.96 -0.49
C THR A 79 14.10 11.66 0.63
N PRO A 80 13.91 12.59 1.59
CA PRO A 80 12.81 12.47 2.55
C PRO A 80 11.43 12.38 1.91
N GLN A 81 11.24 12.64 0.61
CA GLN A 81 9.96 12.50 -0.08
C GLN A 81 9.82 11.15 -0.80
N THR A 82 10.93 10.40 -0.96
CA THR A 82 10.96 9.10 -1.62
C THR A 82 9.99 8.08 -0.97
N PRO A 83 9.99 7.82 0.34
CA PRO A 83 9.14 6.75 0.88
C PRO A 83 7.69 7.16 1.12
N LEU A 84 6.80 6.17 1.07
CA LEU A 84 5.39 6.30 1.45
C LEU A 84 5.24 6.22 2.97
N ARG A 85 4.99 7.36 3.63
CA ARG A 85 4.83 7.44 5.09
C ARG A 85 3.39 7.55 5.55
N ARG A 86 2.50 8.14 4.75
CA ARG A 86 1.08 8.26 5.12
C ARG A 86 0.43 6.89 5.10
N ALA A 87 -0.44 6.63 6.07
CA ALA A 87 -1.03 5.32 6.22
C ALA A 87 -1.95 4.97 5.04
N SER A 88 -2.66 5.95 4.47
CA SER A 88 -3.49 5.74 3.27
C SER A 88 -2.64 5.43 2.03
N ASP A 89 -1.58 6.19 1.75
CA ASP A 89 -0.66 5.92 0.63
C ASP A 89 -0.04 4.53 0.74
N ARG A 90 0.39 4.14 1.95
CA ARG A 90 0.92 2.81 2.23
C ARG A 90 -0.12 1.71 2.02
N ARG A 91 -1.36 1.94 2.46
CA ARG A 91 -2.48 1.02 2.23
C ARG A 91 -2.73 0.84 0.73
N GLN A 92 -2.77 1.93 -0.04
CA GLN A 92 -2.96 1.89 -1.49
C GLN A 92 -1.84 1.11 -2.19
N ALA A 93 -0.58 1.35 -1.81
CA ALA A 93 0.55 0.56 -2.33
C ALA A 93 0.38 -0.94 -2.07
N LEU A 94 -0.08 -1.34 -0.89
CA LEU A 94 -0.32 -2.75 -0.57
C LEU A 94 -1.46 -3.33 -1.41
N VAL A 95 -2.56 -2.60 -1.57
CA VAL A 95 -3.68 -3.02 -2.45
C VAL A 95 -3.19 -3.23 -3.89
N GLU A 96 -2.42 -2.28 -4.42
CA GLU A 96 -1.92 -2.37 -5.79
C GLU A 96 -0.87 -3.48 -5.95
N ILE A 97 -0.02 -3.72 -4.96
CA ILE A 97 0.90 -4.87 -4.95
C ILE A 97 0.10 -6.18 -5.00
N ASP A 98 -0.94 -6.33 -4.19
CA ASP A 98 -1.78 -7.53 -4.18
C ASP A 98 -2.44 -7.76 -5.55
N ALA A 99 -2.95 -6.70 -6.19
CA ALA A 99 -3.53 -6.76 -7.53
C ALA A 99 -2.50 -7.11 -8.62
N ILE A 100 -1.32 -6.46 -8.61
CA ILE A 100 -0.24 -6.74 -9.55
C ILE A 100 0.21 -8.19 -9.43
N VAL A 101 0.45 -8.68 -8.21
CA VAL A 101 0.88 -10.06 -7.98
C VAL A 101 -0.21 -11.05 -8.36
N ALA A 102 -1.48 -10.75 -8.10
CA ALA A 102 -2.59 -11.58 -8.55
C ALA A 102 -2.60 -11.75 -10.08
N LEU A 103 -2.47 -10.65 -10.84
CA LEU A 103 -2.37 -10.69 -12.30
C LEU A 103 -1.16 -11.50 -12.77
N MET A 104 0.03 -11.25 -12.19
CA MET A 104 1.26 -11.98 -12.54
C MET A 104 1.17 -13.50 -12.31
N LEU A 105 0.32 -13.93 -11.38
CA LEU A 105 0.11 -15.33 -11.03
C LEU A 105 -1.15 -15.94 -11.67
N GLY A 106 -1.88 -15.20 -12.50
CA GLY A 106 -3.12 -15.66 -13.11
C GLY A 106 -4.27 -15.87 -12.12
N VAL A 107 -4.24 -15.16 -10.99
CA VAL A 107 -5.30 -15.12 -9.98
C VAL A 107 -6.29 -14.03 -10.36
N THR A 108 -7.57 -14.37 -10.43
CA THR A 108 -8.65 -13.42 -10.72
C THR A 108 -8.92 -12.47 -9.57
N ALA A 109 -9.52 -11.30 -9.83
CA ALA A 109 -9.93 -10.36 -8.78
C ALA A 109 -10.86 -11.00 -7.72
N ASP A 110 -11.76 -11.90 -8.12
CA ASP A 110 -12.65 -12.63 -7.20
C ASP A 110 -11.88 -13.59 -6.29
N GLN A 111 -10.89 -14.28 -6.84
CA GLN A 111 -10.01 -15.16 -6.07
C GLN A 111 -9.14 -14.34 -5.11
N LEU A 112 -8.60 -13.20 -5.54
CA LEU A 112 -7.86 -12.28 -4.69
C LEU A 112 -8.70 -11.81 -3.50
N CYS A 113 -9.93 -11.34 -3.75
CA CYS A 113 -10.88 -10.95 -2.70
C CYS A 113 -11.19 -12.12 -1.76
N THR A 114 -11.31 -13.34 -2.29
CA THR A 114 -11.53 -14.55 -1.48
C THR A 114 -10.32 -14.89 -0.60
N VAL A 115 -9.10 -14.73 -1.11
CA VAL A 115 -7.86 -14.88 -0.33
C VAL A 115 -7.81 -13.84 0.79
N TYR A 116 -8.12 -12.57 0.48
CA TYR A 116 -8.21 -11.49 1.48
C TYR A 116 -9.17 -11.85 2.62
N ARG A 117 -10.41 -12.24 2.31
CA ARG A 117 -11.42 -12.60 3.32
C ARG A 117 -11.02 -13.79 4.18
N THR A 118 -10.41 -14.82 3.58
CA THR A 118 -10.21 -16.12 4.25
C THR A 118 -8.84 -16.31 4.87
N GLN A 119 -7.77 -15.87 4.20
CA GLN A 119 -6.39 -16.08 4.64
C GLN A 119 -5.87 -14.93 5.51
N PHE A 120 -6.49 -13.75 5.40
CA PHE A 120 -6.08 -12.54 6.12
C PHE A 120 -7.18 -12.01 7.04
N ALA A 121 -7.91 -12.90 7.71
CA ALA A 121 -9.06 -12.57 8.57
C ALA A 121 -8.78 -11.47 9.62
N VAL A 122 -7.55 -11.40 10.15
CA VAL A 122 -7.14 -10.32 11.07
C VAL A 122 -7.10 -8.96 10.37
N LEU A 123 -6.48 -8.89 9.19
CA LEU A 123 -6.44 -7.67 8.39
C LEU A 123 -7.85 -7.29 7.94
N TYR A 124 -8.64 -8.27 7.49
CA TYR A 124 -10.06 -8.09 7.15
C TYR A 124 -10.81 -7.41 8.30
N GLY A 125 -10.73 -7.94 9.51
CA GLY A 125 -11.35 -7.29 10.68
C GLY A 125 -10.79 -5.90 10.99
N TYR A 126 -9.50 -5.65 10.74
CA TYR A 126 -8.92 -4.32 10.97
C TYR A 126 -9.42 -3.27 9.96
N ASP A 127 -9.47 -3.62 8.68
CA ASP A 127 -9.98 -2.72 7.63
C ASP A 127 -11.45 -2.35 7.87
N HIS A 128 -12.26 -3.26 8.42
CA HIS A 128 -13.69 -3.03 8.67
C HIS A 128 -13.97 -2.34 10.02
N ASP A 129 -13.26 -2.73 11.08
CA ASP A 129 -13.64 -2.34 12.45
C ASP A 129 -12.68 -1.35 13.11
N LYS A 130 -11.44 -1.22 12.63
CA LYS A 130 -10.38 -0.46 13.32
C LYS A 130 -9.79 0.68 12.52
N TYR A 131 -9.58 0.52 11.23
CA TYR A 131 -8.91 1.53 10.42
C TYR A 131 -9.91 2.57 9.95
N THR A 132 -9.79 3.75 10.54
CA THR A 132 -10.44 4.98 10.09
C THR A 132 -9.36 5.99 9.79
N TYR A 133 -9.45 6.66 8.66
CA TYR A 133 -8.48 7.63 8.17
C TYR A 133 -9.04 9.03 8.28
N ASP A 134 -8.16 10.00 8.50
CA ASP A 134 -8.47 11.41 8.39
C ASP A 134 -8.19 11.92 6.97
N THR A 135 -8.56 13.18 6.68
CA THR A 135 -8.35 13.75 5.33
C THR A 135 -6.88 13.83 4.89
N ASN A 136 -5.94 13.72 5.83
CA ASN A 136 -4.50 13.74 5.59
C ASN A 136 -3.91 12.33 5.42
N GLY A 137 -4.75 11.29 5.41
CA GLY A 137 -4.33 9.91 5.21
C GLY A 137 -3.69 9.26 6.44
N ARG A 138 -3.91 9.81 7.64
CA ARG A 138 -3.43 9.25 8.92
C ARG A 138 -4.49 8.33 9.50
N VAL A 139 -4.08 7.21 10.09
CA VAL A 139 -5.01 6.40 10.90
C VAL A 139 -5.37 7.19 12.16
N VAL A 140 -6.67 7.35 12.39
CA VAL A 140 -7.24 8.04 13.53
C VAL A 140 -7.19 7.11 14.76
N PRO A 141 -6.55 7.53 15.86
CA PRO A 141 -6.49 6.74 17.09
C PRO A 141 -7.88 6.54 17.70
N ASN A 142 -8.10 5.39 18.32
CA ASN A 142 -9.36 5.06 18.99
C ASN A 142 -9.80 6.09 20.04
N ALA A 143 -8.85 6.75 20.72
CA ALA A 143 -9.17 7.83 21.66
C ALA A 143 -9.87 9.00 20.97
N VAL A 144 -9.39 9.40 19.78
CA VAL A 144 -9.97 10.46 18.96
C VAL A 144 -11.33 10.03 18.40
N LEU A 145 -11.44 8.79 17.90
CA LEU A 145 -12.72 8.26 17.39
C LEU A 145 -13.81 8.22 18.48
N LYS A 146 -13.46 7.91 19.74
CA LYS A 146 -14.41 7.95 20.86
C LYS A 146 -14.93 9.37 21.13
N VAL A 147 -14.06 10.38 21.05
CA VAL A 147 -14.46 11.79 21.19
C VAL A 147 -15.38 12.18 20.04
N TRP A 148 -14.99 11.88 18.80
CA TRP A 148 -15.78 12.19 17.61
C TRP A 148 -17.16 11.54 17.64
N ARG A 149 -17.26 10.23 17.94
CA ARG A 149 -18.55 9.51 18.05
C ARG A 149 -19.50 10.10 19.09
N LYS A 150 -18.96 10.76 20.14
CA LYS A 150 -19.78 11.40 21.19
C LYS A 150 -20.24 12.81 20.81
N LYS A 151 -19.41 13.57 20.09
CA LYS A 151 -19.60 15.01 19.85
C LYS A 151 -19.99 15.36 18.42
N GLY A 152 -19.88 14.43 17.47
CA GLY A 152 -20.07 14.69 16.05
C GLY A 152 -19.05 15.66 15.47
N ASP A 153 -19.40 16.31 14.36
CA ASP A 153 -18.49 17.17 13.59
C ASP A 153 -18.29 18.58 14.18
N ALA A 154 -18.94 18.88 15.30
CA ALA A 154 -19.02 20.24 15.86
C ALA A 154 -17.72 20.74 16.52
N THR A 155 -16.65 19.92 16.67
CA THR A 155 -15.44 20.35 17.40
C THR A 155 -14.14 19.70 16.92
N THR A 156 -13.59 20.20 15.81
CA THR A 156 -12.30 19.72 15.26
C THR A 156 -11.10 19.93 16.19
N ARG A 157 -11.10 21.01 16.99
CA ARG A 157 -9.98 21.36 17.91
C ARG A 157 -9.75 20.34 19.03
N GLU A 158 -10.72 19.50 19.33
CA GLU A 158 -10.61 18.46 20.37
C GLU A 158 -10.19 17.10 19.81
N LEU A 159 -10.09 16.96 18.49
CA LEU A 159 -9.71 15.72 17.83
C LEU A 159 -8.18 15.57 17.83
N THR A 160 -7.58 15.55 19.01
CA THR A 160 -6.12 15.51 19.18
C THR A 160 -5.63 14.23 19.84
N HIS A 161 -4.40 13.83 19.50
CA HIS A 161 -3.72 12.72 20.14
C HIS A 161 -2.21 12.95 20.17
N THR A 162 -1.60 12.64 21.32
CA THR A 162 -0.14 12.64 21.49
C THR A 162 0.37 11.22 21.30
N ASN A 163 1.27 11.02 20.35
CA ASN A 163 1.88 9.72 20.10
C ASN A 163 2.95 9.38 21.15
N GLU A 164 3.48 8.15 21.09
CA GLU A 164 4.51 7.66 22.03
C GLU A 164 5.81 8.48 22.01
N ALA A 165 6.09 9.18 20.90
CA ALA A 165 7.23 10.07 20.77
C ALA A 165 6.97 11.48 21.34
N GLY A 166 5.80 11.73 21.93
CA GLY A 166 5.42 13.03 22.51
C GLY A 166 4.88 14.06 21.50
N ASN A 167 4.73 13.68 20.23
CA ASN A 167 4.21 14.57 19.19
C ASN A 167 2.68 14.60 19.25
N THR A 168 2.10 15.80 19.37
CA THR A 168 0.65 15.99 19.40
C THR A 168 0.14 16.39 18.02
N TYR A 169 -0.85 15.64 17.54
CA TYR A 169 -1.48 15.87 16.24
C TYR A 169 -2.95 16.25 16.43
N VAL A 170 -3.45 17.14 15.57
CA VAL A 170 -4.88 17.37 15.32
C VAL A 170 -5.28 16.52 14.12
N TYR A 171 -6.42 15.84 14.20
CA TYR A 171 -6.98 14.98 13.15
C TYR A 171 -8.18 15.66 12.48
N ASP A 172 -8.21 15.59 11.16
CA ASP A 172 -9.07 16.42 10.32
C ASP A 172 -10.20 15.60 9.68
N LEU A 173 -11.41 16.14 9.76
CA LEU A 173 -12.60 15.55 9.16
C LEU A 173 -12.62 15.72 7.62
N PRO A 174 -13.40 14.92 6.88
CA PRO A 174 -14.18 13.78 7.36
C PRO A 174 -13.31 12.58 7.70
N PHE A 175 -13.75 11.81 8.69
CA PHE A 175 -13.17 10.49 8.98
C PHE A 175 -13.79 9.43 8.08
N GLN A 176 -12.97 8.59 7.46
CA GLN A 176 -13.40 7.65 6.43
C GLN A 176 -12.79 6.27 6.63
N THR A 177 -13.56 5.24 6.27
CA THR A 177 -13.08 3.86 6.11
C THR A 177 -12.95 3.57 4.62
N TYR A 178 -12.02 2.69 4.24
CA TYR A 178 -11.77 2.37 2.83
C TYR A 178 -12.08 0.90 2.54
N ASP A 179 -12.87 0.65 1.50
CA ASP A 179 -13.27 -0.70 1.08
C ASP A 179 -12.12 -1.37 0.31
N ARG A 180 -11.41 -2.30 0.96
CA ARG A 180 -10.27 -2.97 0.34
C ARG A 180 -10.69 -3.87 -0.83
N GLU A 181 -11.86 -4.50 -0.79
CA GLU A 181 -12.31 -5.35 -1.90
C GLU A 181 -12.63 -4.52 -3.13
N HIS A 182 -13.28 -3.36 -2.94
CA HIS A 182 -13.47 -2.39 -4.00
C HIS A 182 -12.14 -1.92 -4.58
N ASP A 183 -11.21 -1.48 -3.73
CA ASP A 183 -9.93 -0.92 -4.17
C ASP A 183 -9.05 -1.97 -4.88
N MET A 184 -9.07 -3.22 -4.41
CA MET A 184 -8.39 -4.33 -5.09
C MET A 184 -8.96 -4.55 -6.50
N ARG A 185 -10.28 -4.46 -6.68
CA ARG A 185 -10.92 -4.60 -8.00
C ARG A 185 -10.57 -3.45 -8.92
N VAL A 186 -10.57 -2.22 -8.42
CA VAL A 186 -10.16 -1.03 -9.17
C VAL A 186 -8.70 -1.15 -9.60
N ALA A 187 -7.82 -1.50 -8.67
CA ALA A 187 -6.40 -1.71 -8.96
C ALA A 187 -6.21 -2.82 -10.00
N TYR A 188 -6.88 -3.96 -9.83
CA TYR A 188 -6.81 -5.08 -10.75
C TYR A 188 -7.19 -4.68 -12.18
N ALA A 189 -8.34 -4.03 -12.36
CA ALA A 189 -8.83 -3.61 -13.66
C ALA A 189 -7.86 -2.62 -14.35
N GLU A 190 -7.27 -1.70 -13.60
CA GLU A 190 -6.31 -0.75 -14.17
C GLU A 190 -5.00 -1.43 -14.61
N PHE A 191 -4.45 -2.35 -13.82
CA PHE A 191 -3.24 -3.07 -14.23
C PHE A 191 -3.49 -4.06 -15.37
N GLU A 192 -4.68 -4.66 -15.44
CA GLU A 192 -5.12 -5.47 -16.58
C GLU A 192 -5.15 -4.61 -17.86
N ARG A 193 -5.77 -3.43 -17.81
CA ARG A 193 -5.79 -2.47 -18.92
C ARG A 193 -4.39 -2.05 -19.35
N ARG A 194 -3.47 -1.82 -18.40
CA ARG A 194 -2.06 -1.47 -18.69
C ARG A 194 -1.35 -2.61 -19.43
N LEU A 195 -1.57 -3.86 -19.03
CA LEU A 195 -1.02 -5.05 -19.70
C LEU A 195 -1.51 -5.16 -21.15
N GLU A 196 -2.81 -4.99 -21.39
CA GLU A 196 -3.40 -5.00 -22.74
C GLU A 196 -2.80 -3.92 -23.64
N THR A 197 -2.61 -2.72 -23.09
CA THR A 197 -2.03 -1.58 -23.83
C THR A 197 -0.58 -1.83 -24.23
N GLN A 198 0.21 -2.46 -23.35
CA GLN A 198 1.62 -2.78 -23.62
C GLN A 198 1.77 -3.94 -24.61
N GLY A 199 0.87 -4.93 -24.59
CA GLY A 199 0.87 -6.05 -25.53
C GLY A 199 0.51 -5.67 -26.97
N THR A 200 -0.11 -4.51 -27.19
CA THR A 200 -0.49 -4.02 -28.54
C THR A 200 0.68 -3.28 -29.24
N ASN A 201 1.73 -2.91 -28.51
CA ASN A 201 2.90 -2.16 -29.01
C ASN A 201 4.16 -3.03 -29.22
N SER A 202 4.02 -4.36 -29.23
CA SER A 202 5.13 -5.33 -29.46
C SER A 202 4.98 -6.09 -30.77
#